data_AF-A0A8J8K4S6-F1
#
_entry.id   AF-A0A8J8K4S6-F1
#
_cell.length_a   1.000
_cell.length_b   1.000
_cell.length_c   1.000
_cell.angle_alpha   90.00
_cell.angle_beta   90.00
_cell.angle_gamma   90.00
#
_symmetry.space_group_name_H-M   'P 1'
#
loop_
_entity.id
_entity.type
_entity.pdbx_description
1 polymer ?
#
loop_
_entity_poly.entity_id
_entity_poly.type
_entity_poly.pdbx_seq_one_letter_code
_entity_poly.pdbx_strand_id
1 'polypeptide(L)' 'MSDVINSLIQAGLRIKFLNEYAKAPFPRFPFLKQSKDGYWRYDHPTIQLPLVFSLMAKKEE' A
#
# COMPACT_ATOMS: atom_id res chain seq x y z
N MET A 1 5.44 0.49 9.06
CA MET A 1 5.89 0.76 7.67
C MET A 1 7.39 0.97 7.62
N SER A 2 7.95 1.87 8.43
CA SER A 2 9.40 2.09 8.53
C SER A 2 10.20 0.80 8.77
N ASP A 3 9.70 -0.11 9.60
CA ASP A 3 10.39 -1.39 9.87
C ASP A 3 10.58 -2.25 8.63
N VAL A 4 9.57 -2.32 7.74
CA VAL A 4 9.66 -3.09 6.49
C VAL A 4 10.70 -2.46 5.57
N ILE A 5 10.65 -1.14 5.40
CA ILE A 5 11.58 -0.41 4.52
C ILE A 5 13.01 -0.52 5.05
N ASN A 6 13.21 -0.27 6.34
CA ASN A 6 14.52 -0.33 6.97
C ASN A 6 15.09 -1.75 6.98
N SER A 7 14.28 -2.79 7.17
CA SER A 7 14.73 -4.18 7.09
C SER A 7 15.27 -4.53 5.70
N LEU A 8 14.61 -4.04 4.63
CA LEU A 8 15.07 -4.26 3.26
C LEU A 8 16.36 -3.50 2.95
N ILE A 9 16.49 -2.27 3.45
CA ILE A 9 17.72 -1.48 3.34
C ILE A 9 18.88 -2.18 4.07
N GLN A 10 18.65 -2.66 5.31
CA GLN A 10 19.65 -3.38 6.10
C GLN A 10 20.07 -4.70 5.45
N ALA A 11 19.16 -5.37 4.73
CA ALA A 11 19.46 -6.54 3.94
C ALA A 11 20.24 -6.24 2.63
N GLY A 12 20.56 -4.97 2.36
CA GLY A 12 21.32 -4.53 1.19
C GLY A 12 20.51 -4.41 -0.10
N LEU A 13 19.18 -4.33 -0.01
CA LEU A 13 18.33 -4.07 -1.18
C LEU A 13 18.13 -2.57 -1.39
N ARG A 14 18.20 -2.12 -2.65
CA ARG A 14 17.78 -0.77 -3.03
C ARG A 14 16.29 -0.75 -3.35
N ILE A 15 15.55 0.12 -2.67
CA ILE A 15 14.16 0.42 -2.99
C ILE A 15 14.07 1.08 -4.38
N LYS A 16 13.25 0.52 -5.27
CA LYS A 16 13.02 1.05 -6.62
C LYS A 16 11.75 1.90 -6.68
N PHE A 17 10.69 1.47 -6.01
CA PHE A 17 9.50 2.28 -5.80
C PHE A 17 8.74 1.85 -4.55
N LEU A 18 7.91 2.76 -4.07
CA LEU A 18 6.90 2.58 -3.05
C LEU A 18 5.65 3.35 -3.52
N ASN A 19 4.53 2.65 -3.74
CA ASN A 19 3.27 3.27 -4.14
C ASN A 19 2.21 2.98 -3.09
N GLU A 20 1.54 4.02 -2.63
CA GLU A 20 0.43 3.92 -1.68
C GLU A 20 -0.91 4.03 -2.41
N TYR A 21 -1.91 3.32 -1.90
CA TYR A 21 -3.23 3.30 -2.50
C TYR A 21 -4.31 3.48 -1.44
N ALA A 22 -5.19 4.46 -1.67
CA ALA A 22 -6.40 4.68 -0.86
C ALA A 22 -7.53 3.69 -1.24
N LYS A 23 -7.17 2.42 -1.49
CA LYS A 23 -8.11 1.34 -1.83
C LYS A 23 -7.59 0.01 -1.29
N ALA A 24 -8.48 -0.86 -0.84
CA ALA A 24 -8.13 -2.19 -0.33
C ALA A 24 -8.68 -3.29 -1.27
N PRO A 25 -7.97 -4.42 -1.42
CA PRO A 25 -8.43 -5.55 -2.23
C PRO A 25 -9.54 -6.37 -1.54
N PHE A 26 -9.78 -6.17 -0.24
CA PHE A 26 -10.80 -6.86 0.55
C PHE A 26 -11.37 -5.93 1.62
N PRO A 27 -12.54 -6.23 2.21
CA PRO A 27 -13.21 -5.37 3.19
C PRO A 27 -12.57 -5.46 4.58
N ARG A 28 -11.31 -5.01 4.71
CA ARG A 28 -10.57 -5.03 5.99
C ARG A 28 -11.30 -4.27 7.11
N PHE A 29 -11.96 -3.18 6.75
CA PHE A 29 -12.67 -2.32 7.70
C PHE A 29 -14.15 -2.22 7.32
N PRO A 30 -15.07 -2.26 8.30
CA PRO A 30 -16.51 -2.35 8.06
C PRO A 30 -17.11 -1.11 7.40
N PHE A 31 -16.44 0.04 7.48
CA PHE A 31 -16.88 1.30 6.89
C PHE A 31 -16.45 1.50 5.44
N LEU A 32 -15.62 0.61 4.88
CA LEU A 32 -15.26 0.69 3.47
C LEU A 32 -16.41 0.18 2.60
N LYS A 33 -16.57 0.78 1.41
CA LYS A 33 -17.56 0.39 0.41
C LYS A 33 -16.87 -0.18 -0.82
N GLN A 34 -17.43 -1.26 -1.37
CA GLN A 34 -16.93 -1.82 -2.62
C GLN A 34 -17.34 -0.90 -3.77
N SER A 35 -16.34 -0.50 -4.56
CA SER A 35 -16.51 0.26 -5.79
C SER A 35 -16.78 -0.66 -6.98
N LYS A 36 -17.21 -0.09 -8.11
CA LYS A 36 -17.48 -0.83 -9.36
C LYS A 36 -16.27 -1.60 -9.90
N ASP A 37 -15.06 -1.16 -9.56
CA ASP A 37 -13.81 -1.81 -9.96
C ASP A 37 -13.38 -2.96 -9.00
N GLY A 38 -14.25 -3.35 -8.06
CA GLY A 38 -14.02 -4.45 -7.13
C GLY A 38 -13.22 -4.10 -5.88
N TYR A 39 -12.60 -2.92 -5.82
CA TYR A 39 -11.82 -2.47 -4.67
C TYR A 39 -12.68 -1.77 -3.61
N TRP A 40 -12.21 -1.79 -2.37
CA TRP A 40 -12.87 -1.21 -1.21
C TRP A 40 -12.26 0.15 -0.83
N ARG A 41 -13.07 1.20 -0.68
CA ARG A 41 -12.62 2.57 -0.41
C ARG A 41 -13.50 3.25 0.63
N TYR A 42 -13.04 4.39 1.17
CA TYR A 42 -13.90 5.28 1.92
C TYR A 42 -15.05 5.78 1.04
N ASP A 43 -16.24 5.89 1.62
CA ASP A 43 -17.42 6.41 0.91
C ASP A 43 -17.26 7.90 0.57
N HIS A 44 -16.49 8.62 1.39
CA HIS A 44 -16.08 10.00 1.11
C HIS A 44 -14.81 10.02 0.25
N PRO A 45 -14.88 10.41 -1.04
CA PRO A 45 -13.73 10.34 -1.96
C PRO A 45 -12.60 11.34 -1.62
N THR A 46 -12.87 12.31 -0.74
CA THR A 46 -11.85 13.24 -0.22
C THR A 46 -10.92 12.56 0.79
N ILE A 47 -11.33 11.43 1.38
CA ILE A 47 -10.50 10.65 2.29
C ILE A 47 -9.57 9.75 1.47
N GLN A 48 -8.31 10.17 1.34
CA GLN A 48 -7.26 9.47 0.58
C GLN A 48 -6.25 8.75 1.49
N LEU A 49 -6.70 8.23 2.63
CA LEU A 49 -5.83 7.52 3.56
C LEU A 49 -5.30 6.22 2.92
N PRO A 50 -3.98 5.98 2.94
CA PRO A 50 -3.39 4.73 2.44
C PRO A 50 -3.95 3.51 3.17
N LEU A 51 -4.48 2.54 2.40
CA LEU A 51 -4.97 1.26 2.93
C LEU A 51 -4.02 0.11 2.63
N VAL A 52 -3.29 0.21 1.51
CA VAL A 52 -2.26 -0.74 1.09
C VAL A 52 -1.13 0.00 0.39
N PHE A 53 0.04 -0.63 0.34
CA PHE A 53 1.16 -0.17 -0.46
C PHE A 53 1.74 -1.32 -1.29
N SER A 54 2.34 -0.98 -2.43
CA SER A 54 3.23 -1.87 -3.18
C SER A 54 4.65 -1.36 -3.10
N LEU A 55 5.62 -2.27 -3.04
CA LEU A 55 7.03 -1.95 -2.95
C LEU A 55 7.82 -2.89 -3.86
N MET A 56 8.81 -2.35 -4.56
CA MET A 56 9.82 -3.15 -5.25
C MET A 56 11.20 -2.76 -4.72
N ALA A 57 12.01 -3.77 -4.44
CA ALA A 57 13.41 -3.61 -4.06
C ALA A 57 14.26 -4.64 -4.81
N LYS A 58 15.47 -4.26 -5.21
CA LYS A 58 16.42 -5.14 -5.90
C LYS A 58 17.80 -5.02 -5.23
N LYS A 59 18.51 -6.12 -5.08
CA LYS A 59 19.95 -6.10 -4.79
C LYS A 59 20.69 -5.56 -6.02
N GLU A 60 21.57 -4.59 -5.84
CA GLU A 60 22.41 -4.10 -6.94
C GLU A 60 23.49 -5.15 -7.23
N GLU A 61 23.80 -5.33 -8.51
CA GLU A 61 24.84 -6.27 -8.98
C GLU A 61 26.24 -5.75 -8.68
#